data_AF-A0A0F7GC35-F1
#
_entry.id   AF-A0A0F7GC35-F1
#
_cell.length_a   1.000
_cell.length_b   1.000
_cell.length_c   1.000
_cell.angle_alpha   90.00
_cell.angle_beta   90.00
_cell.angle_gamma   90.00
#
_symmetry.space_group_name_H-M   'P 1'
#
loop_
_entity.id
_entity.type
_entity.pdbx_description
1 polymer ?
#
loop_
_entity_poly.entity_id
_entity_poly.type
_entity_poly.pdbx_seq_one_letter_code
_entity_poly.pdbx_strand_id
1 'polypeptide(L)'
;MTEAVVIFLLVLGVHSLRLRYRLNPFYALLGGITAIMSWVTDTGIQVEAFGISFLVGSTVFYTALILGVFVLYAFDGPRSARIAIVTIAGVSIVAPVIVAVLRLQLDLLGYVPAEFFPSPDLRINTASVLTTISDFIFLGIAWEFLDGNKHRVPIWARAFLTLLGVMWFDSLLFNTGAFLGTPGYVDILRGSLLNRLILSVFTFPFLYGYLTWQNKKVGIVLEHRPVLAFLKEMAEGNGDLDIVKREIARRQQTEEALRKLEVQYETLFREMMNGFAVHEVILDAAGKAVDYRFLAVNPAFEQMTGLKAKDIIGKRSIEVLPKIEPFWVEAYGKVALTGKAKSFENYSAELNKYFLVTAFQPAPNQLASVFTDITERKEVEKALNEVKMLSGLLPICASCKQIRNDTGYWQSVESYISSHSQAEFTHGLCPDCIKKLYPDIADDLLKP
;
A
#
# COMPACT_ATOMS: atom_id res chain seq x y z
N MET A 1 50.47 -2.37 -12.61
CA MET A 1 49.24 -2.76 -13.33
C MET A 1 48.58 -3.99 -12.71
N THR A 2 49.28 -5.12 -12.58
CA THR A 2 48.73 -6.35 -11.96
C THR A 2 48.17 -6.11 -10.55
N GLU A 3 48.91 -5.41 -9.70
CA GLU A 3 48.47 -5.04 -8.34
C GLU A 3 47.16 -4.24 -8.34
N ALA A 4 47.02 -3.28 -9.26
CA ALA A 4 45.81 -2.47 -9.39
C ALA A 4 44.60 -3.30 -9.79
N VAL A 5 44.77 -4.26 -10.69
CA VAL A 5 43.70 -5.19 -11.08
C VAL A 5 43.30 -6.07 -9.89
N VAL A 6 44.27 -6.58 -9.12
CA VAL A 6 43.99 -7.40 -7.94
C VAL A 6 43.15 -6.63 -6.92
N ILE A 7 43.55 -5.39 -6.60
CA ILE A 7 42.82 -4.56 -5.64
C ILE A 7 41.45 -4.14 -6.20
N PHE A 8 41.34 -3.86 -7.50
CA PHE A 8 40.05 -3.62 -8.16
C PHE A 8 39.09 -4.79 -8.02
N LEU A 9 39.56 -5.99 -8.35
CA LEU A 9 38.76 -7.22 -8.26
C LEU A 9 38.40 -7.54 -6.81
N LEU A 10 39.28 -7.25 -5.85
CA LEU A 10 38.99 -7.37 -4.43
C LEU A 10 37.83 -6.43 -4.02
N VAL A 11 37.89 -5.15 -4.40
CA VAL A 11 36.83 -4.17 -4.13
C VAL A 11 35.51 -4.63 -4.75
N LEU A 12 35.48 -4.95 -6.05
CA LEU A 12 34.27 -5.44 -6.72
C LEU A 12 33.76 -6.76 -6.11
N GLY A 13 34.66 -7.66 -5.74
CA GLY A 13 34.35 -8.95 -5.12
C GLY A 13 33.68 -8.78 -3.76
N VAL A 14 34.25 -7.98 -2.86
CA VAL A 14 33.64 -7.71 -1.55
C VAL A 14 32.32 -6.95 -1.70
N HIS A 15 32.23 -6.02 -2.65
CA HIS A 15 30.97 -5.33 -2.96
C HIS A 15 29.87 -6.30 -3.42
N SER A 16 30.22 -7.33 -4.19
CA SER A 16 29.28 -8.35 -4.67
C SER A 16 28.62 -9.13 -3.53
N LEU A 17 29.29 -9.24 -2.38
CA LEU A 17 28.83 -9.97 -1.19
C LEU A 17 27.86 -9.17 -0.32
N ARG A 18 27.60 -7.90 -0.63
CA ARG A 18 26.77 -7.00 0.21
C ARG A 18 25.33 -7.47 0.40
N LEU A 19 24.79 -8.22 -0.57
CA LEU A 19 23.45 -8.81 -0.44
C LEU A 19 23.38 -9.86 0.67
N ARG A 20 24.51 -10.53 0.97
CA ARG A 20 24.59 -11.58 2.00
C ARG A 20 25.05 -11.04 3.34
N TYR A 21 26.03 -10.13 3.36
CA TYR A 21 26.68 -9.67 4.60
C TYR A 21 26.48 -8.18 4.91
N ARG A 22 25.57 -7.50 4.19
CA ARG A 22 25.42 -6.03 4.22
C ARG A 22 26.71 -5.32 3.80
N LEU A 23 26.75 -3.99 3.91
CA LEU A 23 27.87 -3.16 3.48
C LEU A 23 29.04 -3.10 4.49
N ASN A 24 28.89 -3.68 5.68
CA ASN A 24 29.89 -3.56 6.75
C ASN A 24 31.29 -4.08 6.33
N PRO A 25 31.44 -5.28 5.72
CA PRO A 25 32.74 -5.76 5.28
C PRO A 25 33.36 -4.88 4.18
N PHE A 26 32.52 -4.22 3.39
CA PHE A 26 32.97 -3.33 2.33
C PHE A 26 33.56 -2.03 2.89
N TYR A 27 32.92 -1.42 3.89
CA TYR A 27 33.48 -0.24 4.57
C TYR A 27 34.78 -0.57 5.30
N ALA A 28 34.86 -1.75 5.93
CA ALA A 28 36.10 -2.21 6.56
C ALA A 28 37.24 -2.37 5.55
N LEU A 29 36.94 -2.92 4.36
CA LEU A 29 37.91 -3.03 3.27
C LEU A 29 38.39 -1.64 2.82
N LEU A 30 37.49 -0.69 2.59
CA LEU A 30 37.87 0.67 2.18
C LEU A 30 38.75 1.34 3.23
N GLY A 31 38.39 1.26 4.51
CA GLY A 31 39.22 1.79 5.59
C GLY A 31 40.61 1.13 5.64
N GLY A 32 40.69 -0.19 5.48
CA GLY A 32 41.96 -0.91 5.42
C GLY A 32 42.84 -0.48 4.24
N ILE A 33 42.25 -0.34 3.05
CA ILE A 33 42.94 0.17 1.86
C ILE A 33 43.46 1.58 2.11
N THR A 34 42.67 2.48 2.72
CA THR A 34 43.08 3.85 3.04
C THR A 34 44.25 3.89 4.02
N ALA A 35 44.25 3.04 5.06
CA ALA A 35 45.35 2.99 6.01
C ALA A 35 46.67 2.54 5.35
N ILE A 36 46.61 1.50 4.52
CA ILE A 36 47.78 1.02 3.75
C ILE A 36 48.26 2.11 2.79
N MET A 37 47.33 2.75 2.08
CA MET A 37 47.64 3.84 1.16
C MET A 37 48.34 5.00 1.85
N SER A 38 47.86 5.43 3.03
CA SER A 38 48.47 6.50 3.83
C SER A 38 49.93 6.15 4.14
N TRP A 39 50.16 4.94 4.65
CA TRP A 39 51.49 4.48 5.01
C TRP A 39 52.43 4.42 3.79
N VAL A 40 51.99 3.82 2.67
CA VAL A 40 52.83 3.75 1.46
C VAL A 40 53.08 5.14 0.86
N THR A 41 52.12 6.06 0.96
CA THR A 41 52.31 7.44 0.48
C THR A 41 53.37 8.15 1.31
N ASP A 42 53.34 8.00 2.63
CA ASP A 42 54.34 8.60 3.54
C ASP A 42 55.75 7.98 3.33
N THR A 43 55.85 6.70 2.93
CA THR A 43 57.15 6.10 2.58
C THR A 43 57.81 6.70 1.34
N GLY A 44 57.07 7.47 0.53
CA GLY A 44 57.62 8.21 -0.61
C GLY A 44 58.19 7.34 -1.74
N ILE A 45 57.80 6.06 -1.83
CA ILE A 45 58.33 5.13 -2.84
C ILE A 45 57.97 5.60 -4.25
N GLN A 46 59.00 6.00 -5.01
CA GLN A 46 58.91 6.37 -6.41
C GLN A 46 59.55 5.31 -7.30
N VAL A 47 58.92 4.98 -8.42
CA VAL A 47 59.49 4.15 -9.48
C VAL A 47 59.55 4.97 -10.76
N GLU A 48 60.70 4.96 -11.41
CA GLU A 48 60.85 5.57 -12.73
C GLU A 48 60.62 4.53 -13.82
N ALA A 49 59.72 4.83 -14.76
CA ALA A 49 59.56 4.04 -15.97
C ALA A 49 59.32 4.97 -17.17
N PHE A 50 59.98 4.71 -18.29
CA PHE A 50 59.84 5.48 -19.53
C PHE A 50 60.05 7.00 -19.38
N GLY A 51 60.94 7.43 -18.46
CA GLY A 51 61.21 8.86 -18.22
C GLY A 51 60.14 9.58 -17.40
N ILE A 52 59.24 8.84 -16.75
CA ILE A 52 58.17 9.37 -15.89
C ILE A 52 58.35 8.76 -14.50
N SER A 53 58.36 9.60 -13.46
CA SER A 53 58.41 9.16 -12.07
C SER A 53 56.99 8.89 -11.55
N PHE A 54 56.77 7.71 -10.97
CA PHE A 54 55.48 7.26 -10.43
C PHE A 54 55.56 7.09 -8.92
N LEU A 55 54.61 7.64 -8.17
CA LEU A 55 54.42 7.28 -6.77
C LEU A 55 53.66 5.95 -6.69
N VAL A 56 54.33 4.86 -6.30
CA VAL A 56 53.86 3.48 -6.51
C VAL A 56 52.75 3.05 -5.57
N GLY A 57 52.56 3.73 -4.43
CA GLY A 57 51.46 3.45 -3.51
C GLY A 57 50.15 4.14 -3.83
N SER A 58 50.18 5.46 -3.94
CA SER A 58 48.97 6.28 -3.97
C SER A 58 48.10 5.94 -5.18
N THR A 59 48.67 5.90 -6.38
CA THR A 59 47.89 5.77 -7.62
C THR A 59 47.05 4.50 -7.67
N VAL A 60 47.56 3.37 -7.18
CA VAL A 60 46.82 2.10 -7.20
C VAL A 60 45.67 2.10 -6.19
N PHE A 61 45.98 2.43 -4.93
CA PHE A 61 45.00 2.38 -3.85
C PHE A 61 43.93 3.48 -4.01
N TYR A 62 44.29 4.71 -4.40
CA TYR A 62 43.31 5.77 -4.68
C TYR A 62 42.34 5.38 -5.79
N THR A 63 42.85 4.78 -6.88
CA THR A 63 42.00 4.34 -7.99
C THR A 63 40.97 3.31 -7.51
N ALA A 64 41.37 2.40 -6.61
CA ALA A 64 40.47 1.41 -6.03
C ALA A 64 39.47 2.01 -5.03
N LEU A 65 39.87 3.00 -4.23
CA LEU A 65 38.98 3.73 -3.33
C LEU A 65 37.91 4.50 -4.12
N ILE A 66 38.31 5.24 -5.15
CA ILE A 66 37.40 5.97 -6.04
C ILE A 66 36.42 5.02 -6.73
N LEU A 67 36.91 3.88 -7.24
CA LEU A 67 36.04 2.83 -7.77
C LEU A 67 35.04 2.35 -6.71
N GLY A 68 35.50 2.07 -5.49
CA GLY A 68 34.65 1.57 -4.43
C GLY A 68 33.53 2.55 -4.07
N VAL A 69 33.88 3.84 -3.95
CA VAL A 69 32.89 4.92 -3.74
C VAL A 69 31.95 5.04 -4.94
N PHE A 70 32.47 4.97 -6.17
CA PHE A 70 31.66 4.99 -7.40
C PHE A 70 30.64 3.85 -7.43
N VAL A 71 31.05 2.62 -7.13
CA VAL A 71 30.17 1.44 -7.17
C VAL A 71 29.11 1.51 -6.07
N LEU A 72 29.47 1.94 -4.85
CA LEU A 72 28.49 2.21 -3.79
C LEU A 72 27.48 3.27 -4.20
N TYR A 73 27.97 4.35 -4.81
CA TYR A 73 27.14 5.44 -5.25
C TYR A 73 26.15 5.00 -6.34
N ALA A 74 26.65 4.26 -7.33
CA ALA A 74 25.86 3.78 -8.45
C ALA A 74 24.79 2.75 -8.06
N PHE A 75 25.04 1.89 -7.06
CA PHE A 75 24.12 0.79 -6.71
C PHE A 75 23.41 0.92 -5.36
N ASP A 76 24.04 1.55 -4.39
CA ASP A 76 23.56 1.63 -3.00
C ASP A 76 23.23 3.08 -2.60
N GLY A 77 23.44 4.03 -3.52
CA GLY A 77 22.99 5.42 -3.43
C GLY A 77 23.90 6.36 -2.64
N PRO A 78 23.53 7.66 -2.58
CA PRO A 78 24.37 8.71 -1.97
C PRO A 78 24.63 8.52 -0.47
N ARG A 79 23.67 7.93 0.27
CA ARG A 79 23.83 7.67 1.71
C ARG A 79 24.97 6.68 1.99
N SER A 80 25.04 5.60 1.21
CA SER A 80 26.05 4.56 1.33
C SER A 80 27.43 5.08 0.92
N ALA A 81 27.50 5.82 -0.19
CA ALA A 81 28.72 6.49 -0.63
C ALA A 81 29.27 7.46 0.43
N ARG A 82 28.41 8.27 1.06
CA ARG A 82 28.80 9.20 2.13
C ARG A 82 29.48 8.48 3.31
N ILE A 83 28.94 7.34 3.74
CA ILE A 83 29.56 6.56 4.84
C ILE A 83 30.97 6.11 4.44
N ALA A 84 31.15 5.64 3.20
CA ALA A 84 32.47 5.27 2.69
C ALA A 84 33.44 6.47 2.70
N ILE A 85 33.00 7.66 2.30
CA ILE A 85 33.86 8.86 2.29
C ILE A 85 34.22 9.33 3.69
N VAL A 86 33.26 9.34 4.62
CA VAL A 86 33.56 9.65 6.03
C VAL A 86 34.52 8.62 6.61
N THR A 87 34.40 7.35 6.19
CA THR A 87 35.35 6.30 6.58
C THR A 87 36.74 6.58 5.99
N ILE A 88 36.85 6.87 4.70
CA ILE A 88 38.13 7.17 4.03
C ILE A 88 38.75 8.42 4.65
N ALA A 89 38.03 9.54 4.72
CA ALA A 89 38.53 10.78 5.30
C ALA A 89 38.92 10.63 6.78
N GLY A 90 38.10 9.92 7.57
CA GLY A 90 38.40 9.62 8.96
C GLY A 90 39.68 8.80 9.12
N VAL A 91 39.87 7.75 8.32
CA VAL A 91 41.10 6.95 8.34
C VAL A 91 42.30 7.75 7.84
N SER A 92 42.15 8.56 6.79
CA SER A 92 43.22 9.45 6.28
C SER A 92 43.66 10.50 7.30
N ILE A 93 42.82 10.86 8.27
CA ILE A 93 43.21 11.73 9.40
C ILE A 93 43.84 10.91 10.52
N VAL A 94 43.22 9.79 10.89
CA VAL A 94 43.62 8.98 12.05
C VAL A 94 44.95 8.26 11.82
N ALA A 95 45.20 7.73 10.62
CA ALA A 95 46.41 6.96 10.33
C ALA A 95 47.70 7.79 10.51
N PRO A 96 47.84 9.00 9.92
CA PRO A 96 48.99 9.88 10.17
C PRO A 96 49.15 10.27 11.63
N VAL A 97 48.04 10.53 12.35
CA VAL A 97 48.08 10.87 13.79
C VAL A 97 48.63 9.70 14.61
N ILE A 98 48.21 8.48 14.33
CA ILE A 98 48.73 7.28 14.99
C ILE A 98 50.23 7.14 14.75
N VAL A 99 50.69 7.30 13.50
CA VAL A 99 52.13 7.22 13.17
C VAL A 99 52.92 8.31 13.89
N ALA A 100 52.40 9.53 13.95
CA ALA A 100 53.04 10.64 14.67
C ALA A 100 53.18 10.37 16.19
N VAL A 101 52.13 9.82 16.82
CA VAL A 101 52.16 9.45 18.24
C VAL A 101 53.15 8.32 18.51
N LEU A 102 53.15 7.27 17.67
CA LEU A 102 54.10 6.16 17.79
C LEU A 102 55.55 6.64 17.67
N ARG A 103 55.82 7.55 16.73
CA ARG A 103 57.16 8.14 16.58
C ARG A 103 57.57 8.93 17.81
N LEU A 104 56.70 9.79 18.34
CA LEU A 104 56.97 10.54 19.56
C LEU A 104 57.35 9.60 20.73
N GLN A 105 56.64 8.48 20.85
CA GLN A 105 56.92 7.47 21.87
C GLN A 105 58.27 6.78 21.65
N LEU A 106 58.63 6.45 20.42
CA LEU A 106 59.92 5.81 20.09
C LEU A 106 61.11 6.76 20.28
N ASP A 107 60.95 8.03 19.90
CA ASP A 107 61.94 9.08 20.11
C ASP A 107 62.21 9.30 21.61
N LEU A 108 61.17 9.27 22.45
CA LEU A 108 61.28 9.33 23.92
C LEU A 108 62.03 8.13 24.52
N LEU A 109 61.94 6.96 23.88
CA LEU A 109 62.62 5.73 24.30
C LEU A 109 64.03 5.59 23.73
N GLY A 110 64.48 6.55 22.91
CA GLY A 110 65.80 6.53 22.26
C GLY A 110 65.95 5.45 21.18
N TYR A 111 64.83 4.92 20.66
CA TYR A 111 64.82 3.86 19.65
C TYR A 111 64.47 4.47 18.28
N VAL A 112 65.41 4.47 17.33
CA VAL A 112 65.14 5.09 16.01
C VAL A 112 65.59 4.20 14.87
N PRO A 113 64.72 3.31 14.36
CA PRO A 113 64.76 2.95 12.96
C PRO A 113 63.70 3.79 12.25
N ALA A 114 64.11 4.98 11.78
CA ALA A 114 63.28 5.86 10.96
C ALA A 114 62.76 5.19 9.66
N GLU A 115 63.31 4.02 9.30
CA GLU A 115 62.94 3.22 8.15
C GLU A 115 61.54 2.57 8.26
N PHE A 116 61.04 2.29 9.47
CA PHE A 116 59.75 1.57 9.62
C PHE A 116 58.53 2.49 9.79
N PHE A 117 58.73 3.73 10.25
CA PHE A 117 57.66 4.70 10.51
C PHE A 117 57.94 6.00 9.76
N PRO A 118 57.44 6.14 8.52
CA PRO A 118 57.68 7.33 7.73
C PRO A 118 57.07 8.57 8.39
N SER A 119 57.69 9.73 8.20
CA SER A 119 57.18 10.99 8.75
C SER A 119 55.96 11.45 7.95
N PRO A 120 54.78 11.61 8.56
CA PRO A 120 53.60 12.07 7.85
C PRO A 120 53.79 13.52 7.37
N ASP A 121 53.60 13.75 6.07
CA ASP A 121 53.63 15.10 5.52
C ASP A 121 52.25 15.73 5.66
N LEU A 122 52.15 16.81 6.45
CA LEU A 122 50.91 17.53 6.69
C LEU A 122 50.28 18.04 5.39
N ARG A 123 51.09 18.46 4.42
CA ARG A 123 50.63 19.00 3.14
C ARG A 123 49.99 17.89 2.31
N ILE A 124 50.64 16.74 2.20
CA ILE A 124 50.14 15.58 1.43
C ILE A 124 48.86 15.03 2.06
N ASN A 125 48.82 14.89 3.38
CA ASN A 125 47.65 14.38 4.10
C ASN A 125 46.45 15.35 4.03
N THR A 126 46.69 16.66 4.13
CA THR A 126 45.63 17.66 3.96
C THR A 126 45.09 17.65 2.53
N ALA A 127 45.97 17.56 1.52
CA ALA A 127 45.57 17.43 0.12
C ALA A 127 44.73 16.15 -0.12
N SER A 128 45.11 15.02 0.48
CA SER A 128 44.36 13.76 0.42
C SER A 128 42.91 13.90 0.93
N VAL A 129 42.74 14.44 2.14
CA VAL A 129 41.42 14.58 2.77
C VAL A 129 40.52 15.53 1.98
N LEU A 130 41.06 16.69 1.56
CA LEU A 130 40.31 17.66 0.77
C LEU A 130 39.91 17.12 -0.60
N THR A 131 40.79 16.37 -1.25
CA THR A 131 40.52 15.76 -2.55
C THR A 131 39.42 14.70 -2.42
N THR A 132 39.49 13.84 -1.40
CA THR A 132 38.47 12.79 -1.15
C THR A 132 37.06 13.37 -0.99
N ILE A 133 36.93 14.51 -0.29
CA ILE A 133 35.64 15.19 -0.12
C ILE A 133 35.18 15.82 -1.43
N SER A 134 36.10 16.44 -2.17
CA SER A 134 35.81 17.09 -3.46
C SER A 134 35.40 16.08 -4.53
N ASP A 135 36.02 14.90 -4.55
CA ASP A 135 35.72 13.81 -5.47
C ASP A 135 34.31 13.28 -5.30
N PHE A 136 33.77 13.27 -4.08
CA PHE A 136 32.39 12.86 -3.86
C PHE A 136 31.39 13.82 -4.52
N ILE A 137 31.63 15.12 -4.33
CA ILE A 137 30.79 16.16 -4.89
C ILE A 137 30.85 16.07 -6.41
N PHE A 138 32.06 15.94 -6.96
CA PHE A 138 32.26 15.81 -8.39
C PHE A 138 31.68 14.52 -8.96
N LEU A 139 31.83 13.37 -8.28
CA LEU A 139 31.22 12.10 -8.64
C LEU A 139 29.70 12.21 -8.75
N GLY A 140 29.06 12.84 -7.77
CA GLY A 140 27.62 13.10 -7.77
C GLY A 140 27.18 13.93 -8.98
N ILE A 141 27.83 15.08 -9.19
CA ILE A 141 27.55 16.00 -10.30
C ILE A 141 27.78 15.32 -11.66
N ALA A 142 28.91 14.64 -11.84
CA ALA A 142 29.28 13.99 -13.09
C ALA A 142 28.31 12.85 -13.43
N TRP A 143 27.92 12.06 -12.43
CA TRP A 143 26.96 10.97 -12.62
C TRP A 143 25.58 11.48 -13.00
N GLU A 144 25.09 12.54 -12.33
CA GLU A 144 23.80 13.16 -12.64
C GLU A 144 23.78 13.83 -14.00
N PHE A 145 24.82 14.59 -14.32
CA PHE A 145 24.93 15.29 -15.60
C PHE A 145 24.84 14.32 -16.79
N LEU A 146 25.49 13.15 -16.67
CA LEU A 146 25.43 12.11 -17.70
C LEU A 146 24.11 11.30 -17.69
N ASP A 147 23.30 11.37 -16.63
CA ASP A 147 21.95 10.79 -16.58
C ASP A 147 20.89 11.71 -17.20
N GLY A 148 20.96 12.99 -16.83
CA GLY A 148 19.92 13.98 -17.14
C GLY A 148 19.97 14.52 -18.56
N ASN A 149 20.97 14.13 -19.36
CA ASN A 149 21.11 14.63 -20.71
C ASN A 149 20.06 14.02 -21.65
N LYS A 150 19.46 14.83 -22.56
CA LYS A 150 18.39 14.42 -23.50
C LYS A 150 18.80 13.28 -24.45
N HIS A 151 20.08 12.99 -24.57
CA HIS A 151 20.60 11.86 -25.33
C HIS A 151 20.89 10.74 -24.33
N ARG A 152 20.17 9.62 -24.43
CA ARG A 152 20.37 8.43 -23.58
C ARG A 152 21.80 7.90 -23.75
N VAL A 153 22.73 8.38 -22.95
CA VAL A 153 24.09 7.83 -22.88
C VAL A 153 23.98 6.40 -22.36
N PRO A 154 24.52 5.40 -23.06
CA PRO A 154 24.42 4.02 -22.58
C PRO A 154 25.18 3.87 -21.25
N ILE A 155 24.68 3.02 -20.36
CA ILE A 155 25.19 2.83 -18.98
C ILE A 155 26.71 2.60 -18.95
N TRP A 156 27.25 1.89 -19.93
CA TRP A 156 28.69 1.63 -20.04
C TRP A 156 29.50 2.91 -20.31
N ALA A 157 29.03 3.77 -21.21
CA ALA A 157 29.71 5.02 -21.54
C ALA A 157 29.61 5.99 -20.37
N ARG A 158 28.46 6.01 -19.70
CA ARG A 158 28.27 6.80 -18.48
C ARG A 158 29.26 6.40 -17.39
N ALA A 159 29.33 5.11 -17.06
CA ALA A 159 30.24 4.60 -16.03
C ALA A 159 31.72 4.86 -16.36
N PHE A 160 32.11 4.69 -17.62
CA PHE A 160 33.47 4.99 -18.07
C PHE A 160 33.80 6.48 -17.93
N LEU A 161 32.95 7.35 -18.46
CA LEU A 161 33.18 8.80 -18.46
C LEU A 161 33.16 9.38 -17.04
N THR A 162 32.27 8.89 -16.17
CA THR A 162 32.29 9.30 -14.76
C THR A 162 33.55 8.84 -14.05
N LEU A 163 33.94 7.57 -14.19
CA LEU A 163 35.11 7.05 -13.49
C LEU A 163 36.38 7.78 -13.96
N LEU A 164 36.55 7.95 -15.28
CA LEU A 164 37.67 8.68 -15.86
C LEU A 164 37.69 10.14 -15.38
N GLY A 165 36.53 10.81 -15.43
CA GLY A 165 36.39 12.20 -14.98
C GLY A 165 36.78 12.38 -13.52
N VAL A 166 36.25 11.54 -12.62
CA VAL A 166 36.58 11.61 -11.18
C VAL A 166 38.07 11.34 -10.97
N MET A 167 38.65 10.33 -11.63
CA MET A 167 40.07 10.01 -11.47
C MET A 167 41.01 11.12 -11.95
N TRP A 168 40.63 11.84 -13.01
CA TRP A 168 41.38 12.99 -13.52
C TRP A 168 41.23 14.21 -12.60
N PHE A 169 40.03 14.46 -12.11
CA PHE A 169 39.76 15.52 -11.15
C PHE A 169 40.54 15.31 -9.84
N ASP A 170 40.49 14.09 -9.29
CA ASP A 170 41.29 13.64 -8.14
C ASP A 170 42.78 13.90 -8.37
N SER A 171 43.31 13.42 -9.49
CA SER A 171 44.74 13.58 -9.79
C SER A 171 45.12 15.05 -9.97
N LEU A 172 44.25 15.88 -10.50
CA LEU A 172 44.51 17.31 -10.62
C LEU A 172 44.52 17.98 -9.24
N LEU A 173 43.50 17.75 -8.41
CA LEU A 173 43.41 18.34 -7.07
C LEU A 173 44.52 17.85 -6.14
N PHE A 174 44.75 16.54 -6.06
CA PHE A 174 45.74 15.96 -5.17
C PHE A 174 47.15 16.40 -5.53
N ASN A 175 47.57 16.25 -6.79
CA ASN A 175 48.93 16.61 -7.18
C ASN A 175 49.17 18.12 -7.08
N THR A 176 48.16 18.95 -7.35
CA THR A 176 48.26 20.40 -7.14
C THR A 176 48.41 20.72 -5.64
N GLY A 177 47.55 20.14 -4.79
CA GLY A 177 47.62 20.37 -3.34
C GLY A 177 48.95 19.92 -2.74
N ALA A 178 49.41 18.72 -3.11
CA ALA A 178 50.59 18.08 -2.56
C ALA A 178 51.91 18.65 -3.11
N PHE A 179 52.00 18.91 -4.43
CA PHE A 179 53.29 19.13 -5.10
C PHE A 179 53.44 20.46 -5.83
N LEU A 180 52.43 21.33 -5.87
CA LEU A 180 52.54 22.63 -6.53
C LEU A 180 53.73 23.44 -5.97
N GLY A 181 54.57 23.96 -6.86
CA GLY A 181 55.80 24.70 -6.50
C GLY A 181 57.04 23.82 -6.30
N THR A 182 56.93 22.49 -6.40
CA THR A 182 58.10 21.59 -6.43
C THR A 182 58.66 21.45 -7.86
N PRO A 183 59.98 21.24 -8.04
CA PRO A 183 60.62 21.17 -9.36
C PRO A 183 60.13 20.00 -10.24
N GLY A 184 59.47 18.99 -9.69
CA GLY A 184 58.91 17.84 -10.41
C GLY A 184 57.39 17.86 -10.61
N TYR A 185 56.69 18.94 -10.23
CA TYR A 185 55.22 18.99 -10.22
C TYR A 185 54.59 18.62 -11.57
N VAL A 186 55.09 19.19 -12.67
CA VAL A 186 54.51 19.00 -14.00
C VAL A 186 54.66 17.55 -14.47
N ASP A 187 55.79 16.92 -14.17
CA ASP A 187 56.07 15.53 -14.56
C ASP A 187 55.25 14.56 -13.72
N ILE A 188 55.13 14.81 -12.40
CA ILE A 188 54.26 14.04 -11.50
C ILE A 188 52.80 14.13 -11.96
N LEU A 189 52.31 15.34 -12.28
CA LEU A 189 50.93 15.54 -12.72
C LEU A 189 50.66 14.83 -14.07
N ARG A 190 51.54 15.01 -15.06
CA ARG A 190 51.41 14.35 -16.37
C ARG A 190 51.46 12.83 -16.24
N GLY A 191 52.40 12.31 -15.46
CA GLY A 191 52.51 10.88 -15.17
C GLY A 191 51.28 10.33 -14.47
N SER A 192 50.74 11.06 -13.50
CA SER A 192 49.53 10.69 -12.77
C SER A 192 48.31 10.62 -13.70
N LEU A 193 48.06 11.66 -14.51
CA LEU A 193 46.93 11.70 -15.45
C LEU A 193 47.02 10.59 -16.51
N LEU A 194 48.21 10.37 -17.07
CA LEU A 194 48.43 9.29 -18.04
C LEU A 194 48.19 7.91 -17.42
N ASN A 195 48.71 7.69 -16.20
CA ASN A 195 48.49 6.44 -15.49
C ASN A 195 47.01 6.21 -15.15
N ARG A 196 46.27 7.25 -14.74
CA ARG A 196 44.82 7.15 -14.51
C ARG A 196 44.08 6.79 -15.79
N LEU A 197 44.43 7.39 -16.94
CA LEU A 197 43.85 7.03 -18.23
C LEU A 197 44.09 5.54 -18.57
N ILE A 198 45.33 5.08 -18.45
CA ILE A 198 45.69 3.69 -18.71
C ILE A 198 44.91 2.77 -17.77
N LEU A 199 44.91 3.05 -16.47
CA LEU A 199 44.17 2.27 -15.47
C LEU A 199 42.66 2.24 -15.76
N SER A 200 42.04 3.37 -16.09
CA SER A 200 40.61 3.41 -16.43
C SER A 200 40.30 2.54 -17.66
N VAL A 201 41.13 2.59 -18.71
CA VAL A 201 40.96 1.76 -19.91
C VAL A 201 41.12 0.27 -19.59
N PHE A 202 42.14 -0.09 -18.82
CA PHE A 202 42.40 -1.50 -18.47
C PHE A 202 41.38 -2.08 -17.48
N THR A 203 40.86 -1.28 -16.56
CA THR A 203 39.91 -1.73 -15.54
C THR A 203 38.46 -1.70 -16.02
N PHE A 204 38.17 -0.91 -17.04
CA PHE A 204 36.82 -0.76 -17.60
C PHE A 204 36.14 -2.08 -18.00
N PRO A 205 36.78 -3.05 -18.66
CA PRO A 205 36.15 -4.33 -18.97
C PRO A 205 35.63 -5.08 -17.73
N PHE A 206 36.36 -5.01 -16.62
CA PHE A 206 35.97 -5.64 -15.35
C PHE A 206 34.79 -4.91 -14.71
N LEU A 207 34.83 -3.56 -14.69
CA LEU A 207 33.72 -2.75 -14.20
C LEU A 207 32.46 -2.98 -15.06
N TYR A 208 32.59 -2.98 -16.38
CA TYR A 208 31.48 -3.24 -17.29
C TYR A 208 30.88 -4.64 -17.10
N GLY A 209 31.73 -5.67 -17.01
CA GLY A 209 31.31 -7.04 -16.69
C GLY A 209 30.56 -7.12 -15.35
N TYR A 210 31.06 -6.40 -14.35
CA TYR A 210 30.42 -6.32 -13.04
C TYR A 210 29.05 -5.62 -13.09
N LEU A 211 28.96 -4.45 -13.75
CA LEU A 211 27.72 -3.70 -13.92
C LEU A 211 26.65 -4.53 -14.62
N THR A 212 27.02 -5.21 -15.70
CA THR A 212 26.09 -6.04 -16.49
C THR A 212 25.65 -7.29 -15.74
N TRP A 213 26.55 -7.98 -15.05
CA TRP A 213 26.24 -9.14 -14.22
C TRP A 213 25.28 -8.78 -13.08
N GLN A 214 25.56 -7.68 -12.40
CA GLN A 214 24.76 -7.25 -11.26
C GLN A 214 23.35 -6.79 -11.68
N ASN A 215 23.25 -6.05 -12.79
CA ASN A 215 21.95 -5.61 -13.33
C ASN A 215 21.06 -6.82 -13.70
N LYS A 216 21.64 -7.85 -14.33
CA LYS A 216 20.92 -9.09 -14.68
C LYS A 216 20.43 -9.89 -13.46
N LYS A 217 21.23 -9.97 -12.40
CA LYS A 217 20.97 -10.87 -11.27
C LYS A 217 19.92 -10.34 -10.29
N VAL A 218 19.80 -9.02 -10.17
CA VAL A 218 19.03 -8.42 -9.06
C VAL A 218 17.81 -7.63 -9.55
N GLY A 219 17.66 -7.37 -10.86
CA GLY A 219 16.52 -6.60 -11.37
C GLY A 219 16.42 -5.18 -10.78
N ILE A 220 17.54 -4.65 -10.26
CA ILE A 220 17.60 -3.32 -9.65
C ILE A 220 17.56 -2.30 -10.78
N VAL A 221 16.44 -1.60 -10.89
CA VAL A 221 16.37 -0.32 -11.59
C VAL A 221 17.33 0.62 -10.86
N LEU A 222 18.36 1.12 -11.55
CA LEU A 222 19.23 2.19 -11.03
C LEU A 222 18.33 3.35 -10.58
N GLU A 223 18.11 3.45 -9.27
CA GLU A 223 17.16 4.39 -8.68
C GLU A 223 17.76 5.80 -8.81
N HIS A 224 17.09 6.67 -9.57
CA HIS A 224 17.45 8.08 -9.66
C HIS A 224 17.25 8.74 -8.30
N ARG A 225 18.35 9.01 -7.57
CA ARG A 225 18.31 9.84 -6.37
C ARG A 225 19.31 10.99 -6.50
N PRO A 226 18.85 12.23 -6.75
CA PRO A 226 19.76 13.35 -6.97
C PRO A 226 20.50 13.77 -5.68
N VAL A 227 21.84 13.73 -5.73
CA VAL A 227 22.82 14.33 -4.81
C VAL A 227 22.52 15.80 -4.55
N LEU A 228 22.13 16.58 -5.55
CA LEU A 228 21.80 17.99 -5.34
C LEU A 228 20.58 18.19 -4.43
N ALA A 229 19.58 17.32 -4.53
CA ALA A 229 18.44 17.33 -3.61
C ALA A 229 18.87 16.93 -2.20
N PHE A 230 19.82 16.00 -2.08
CA PHE A 230 20.35 15.55 -0.80
C PHE A 230 21.30 16.56 -0.13
N LEU A 231 22.17 17.25 -0.89
CA LEU A 231 23.01 18.34 -0.36
C LEU A 231 22.14 19.49 0.14
N LYS A 232 21.00 19.74 -0.52
CA LYS A 232 19.96 20.65 -0.05
C LYS A 232 19.30 20.16 1.25
N GLU A 233 18.92 18.88 1.33
CA GLU A 233 18.41 18.26 2.57
C GLU A 233 19.42 18.28 3.73
N MET A 234 20.74 18.19 3.44
CA MET A 234 21.80 18.26 4.45
C MET A 234 22.08 19.71 4.90
N ALA A 235 22.02 20.68 3.98
CA ALA A 235 22.05 22.10 4.34
C ALA A 235 20.83 22.51 5.19
N GLU A 236 19.69 21.83 4.99
CA GLU A 236 18.45 22.03 5.74
C GLU A 236 18.32 21.15 7.01
N GLY A 237 19.30 20.27 7.27
CA GLY A 237 19.56 19.70 8.59
C GLY A 237 18.48 18.81 9.23
N ASN A 238 17.71 17.98 8.49
CA ASN A 238 16.65 17.16 9.11
C ASN A 238 16.26 15.83 8.42
N GLY A 239 17.12 15.24 7.58
CA GLY A 239 16.73 14.14 6.67
C GLY A 239 16.16 12.83 7.28
N ASP A 240 16.46 12.47 8.53
CA ASP A 240 15.96 11.22 9.13
C ASP A 240 14.72 11.42 10.05
N LEU A 241 14.57 12.58 10.69
CA LEU A 241 13.40 12.89 11.51
C LEU A 241 12.15 13.11 10.65
N ASP A 242 12.32 13.64 9.45
CA ASP A 242 11.23 13.94 8.53
C ASP A 242 10.59 12.69 7.92
N ILE A 243 11.38 11.63 7.72
CA ILE A 243 10.88 10.33 7.25
C ILE A 243 10.03 9.68 8.34
N VAL A 244 10.51 9.67 9.58
CA VAL A 244 9.78 9.12 10.73
C VAL A 244 8.49 9.92 10.99
N LYS A 245 8.55 11.26 10.93
CA LYS A 245 7.37 12.12 11.06
C LYS A 245 6.32 11.86 9.99
N ARG A 246 6.74 11.68 8.73
CA ARG A 246 5.82 11.33 7.63
C ARG A 246 5.14 9.98 7.83
N GLU A 247 5.87 8.96 8.27
CA GLU A 247 5.27 7.64 8.53
C GLU A 247 4.30 7.66 9.71
N ILE A 248 4.64 8.37 10.79
CA ILE A 248 3.73 8.55 11.94
C ILE A 248 2.47 9.31 11.53
N ALA A 249 2.60 10.40 10.79
CA ALA A 249 1.46 11.17 10.30
C ALA A 249 0.53 10.32 9.41
N ARG A 250 1.11 9.49 8.53
CA ARG A 250 0.36 8.56 7.66
C ARG A 250 -0.43 7.54 8.48
N ARG A 251 0.19 6.96 9.52
CA ARG A 251 -0.47 6.00 10.42
C ARG A 251 -1.62 6.67 11.18
N GLN A 252 -1.37 7.85 11.77
CA GLN A 252 -2.38 8.60 12.50
C GLN A 252 -3.59 8.97 11.62
N GLN A 253 -3.36 9.39 10.37
CA GLN A 253 -4.44 9.65 9.42
C GLN A 253 -5.28 8.40 9.12
N THR A 254 -4.63 7.24 8.99
CA THR A 254 -5.33 5.97 8.72
C THR A 254 -6.16 5.53 9.92
N GLU A 255 -5.60 5.62 11.13
CA GLU A 255 -6.32 5.32 12.38
C GLU A 255 -7.49 6.27 12.61
N GLU A 256 -7.31 7.56 12.36
CA GLU A 256 -8.39 8.53 12.53
C GLU A 256 -9.48 8.37 11.46
N ALA A 257 -9.11 8.05 10.22
CA ALA A 257 -10.08 7.72 9.18
C ALA A 257 -10.89 6.47 9.55
N LEU A 258 -10.23 5.42 10.08
CA LEU A 258 -10.90 4.21 10.54
C LEU A 258 -11.85 4.51 11.70
N ARG A 259 -11.41 5.30 12.68
CA ARG A 259 -12.25 5.71 13.82
C ARG A 259 -13.46 6.53 13.38
N LYS A 260 -13.28 7.46 12.43
CA LYS A 260 -14.40 8.24 11.86
C LYS A 260 -15.40 7.33 11.15
N LEU A 261 -14.90 6.36 10.39
CA LEU A 261 -15.73 5.39 9.68
C LEU A 261 -16.50 4.48 10.65
N GLU A 262 -15.85 4.02 11.72
CA GLU A 262 -16.47 3.19 12.77
C GLU A 262 -17.60 3.96 13.49
N VAL A 263 -17.33 5.19 13.92
CA VAL A 263 -18.34 6.07 14.54
C VAL A 263 -19.49 6.36 13.58
N GLN A 264 -19.19 6.59 12.30
CA GLN A 264 -20.22 6.81 11.28
C GLN A 264 -21.10 5.57 11.10
N TYR A 265 -20.52 4.36 11.00
CA TYR A 265 -21.30 3.13 10.89
C TYR A 265 -22.14 2.84 12.14
N GLU A 266 -21.59 3.06 13.33
CA GLU A 266 -22.32 2.87 14.58
C GLU A 266 -23.51 3.84 14.67
N THR A 267 -23.30 5.11 14.27
CA THR A 267 -24.35 6.13 14.23
C THR A 267 -25.45 5.73 13.24
N LEU A 268 -25.09 5.36 12.00
CA LEU A 268 -26.07 4.90 11.01
C LEU A 268 -26.86 3.69 11.50
N PHE A 269 -26.17 2.72 12.10
CA PHE A 269 -26.80 1.52 12.67
C PHE A 269 -27.79 1.85 13.79
N ARG A 270 -27.44 2.78 14.69
CA ARG A 270 -28.29 3.18 15.83
C ARG A 270 -29.48 4.04 15.42
N GLU A 271 -29.28 4.98 14.49
CA GLU A 271 -30.29 5.94 14.03
C GLU A 271 -31.24 5.37 12.97
N MET A 272 -30.97 4.16 12.46
CA MET A 272 -31.87 3.47 11.54
C MET A 272 -33.26 3.26 12.15
N MET A 273 -34.30 3.77 11.47
CA MET A 273 -35.71 3.61 11.87
C MET A 273 -36.23 2.18 11.69
N ASN A 274 -35.65 1.41 10.77
CA ASN A 274 -36.01 0.00 10.57
C ASN A 274 -35.31 -0.88 11.60
N GLY A 275 -35.99 -1.93 12.05
CA GLY A 275 -35.37 -2.97 12.85
C GLY A 275 -34.27 -3.66 12.05
N PHE A 276 -33.12 -3.85 12.67
CA PHE A 276 -31.99 -4.56 12.08
C PHE A 276 -31.46 -5.60 13.06
N ALA A 277 -31.21 -6.80 12.55
CA ALA A 277 -30.58 -7.86 13.32
C ALA A 277 -29.61 -8.67 12.46
N VAL A 278 -28.52 -9.11 13.07
CA VAL A 278 -27.61 -10.11 12.52
C VAL A 278 -27.75 -11.40 13.32
N HIS A 279 -27.84 -12.51 12.62
CA HIS A 279 -27.98 -13.83 13.18
C HIS A 279 -26.93 -14.78 12.62
N GLU A 280 -26.51 -15.74 13.43
CA GLU A 280 -25.75 -16.91 13.01
C GLU A 280 -26.71 -18.10 12.90
N VAL A 281 -26.74 -18.78 11.76
CA VAL A 281 -27.64 -19.92 11.57
C VAL A 281 -27.02 -21.18 12.17
N ILE A 282 -27.82 -21.93 12.93
CA ILE A 282 -27.45 -23.21 13.53
C ILE A 282 -27.96 -24.33 12.62
N LEU A 283 -27.04 -25.17 12.16
CA LEU A 283 -27.30 -26.29 11.27
C LEU A 283 -27.32 -27.61 12.03
N ASP A 284 -28.15 -28.55 11.58
CA ASP A 284 -28.06 -29.95 12.01
C ASP A 284 -26.92 -30.71 11.27
N ALA A 285 -26.74 -31.98 11.62
CA ALA A 285 -25.75 -32.85 10.99
C ALA A 285 -25.97 -33.08 9.48
N ALA A 286 -27.17 -32.80 8.96
CA ALA A 286 -27.50 -32.89 7.55
C ALA A 286 -27.33 -31.56 6.80
N GLY A 287 -26.89 -30.50 7.49
CA GLY A 287 -26.72 -29.16 6.92
C GLY A 287 -28.01 -28.36 6.77
N LYS A 288 -29.11 -28.78 7.42
CA LYS A 288 -30.37 -28.04 7.43
C LYS A 288 -30.40 -27.06 8.60
N ALA A 289 -30.88 -25.84 8.36
CA ALA A 289 -31.08 -24.85 9.40
C ALA A 289 -32.18 -25.30 10.38
N VAL A 290 -31.80 -25.43 11.66
CA VAL A 290 -32.71 -25.83 12.74
C VAL A 290 -33.01 -24.71 13.72
N ASP A 291 -32.15 -23.68 13.78
CA ASP A 291 -32.31 -22.52 14.63
C ASP A 291 -31.36 -21.40 14.18
N TYR A 292 -31.35 -20.27 14.87
CA TYR A 292 -30.37 -19.21 14.72
C TYR A 292 -30.07 -18.52 16.05
N ARG A 293 -28.90 -17.90 16.15
CA ARG A 293 -28.40 -17.17 17.32
C ARG A 293 -28.33 -15.68 17.02
N PHE A 294 -28.76 -14.83 17.94
CA PHE A 294 -28.62 -13.38 17.78
C PHE A 294 -27.16 -12.93 17.95
N LEU A 295 -26.60 -12.20 16.98
CA LEU A 295 -25.25 -11.65 17.02
C LEU A 295 -25.23 -10.14 17.29
N ALA A 296 -26.14 -9.40 16.67
CA ALA A 296 -26.28 -7.95 16.82
C ALA A 296 -27.72 -7.53 16.55
N VAL A 297 -28.20 -6.49 17.24
CA VAL A 297 -29.50 -5.84 16.95
C VAL A 297 -29.36 -4.34 17.15
N ASN A 298 -30.16 -3.54 16.42
CA ASN A 298 -30.17 -2.08 16.57
C ASN A 298 -31.28 -1.61 17.55
N PRO A 299 -31.30 -0.33 17.95
CA PRO A 299 -32.33 0.20 18.86
C PRO A 299 -33.77 0.08 18.31
N ALA A 300 -33.97 0.26 16.99
CA ALA A 300 -35.28 0.10 16.38
C ALA A 300 -35.81 -1.35 16.49
N PHE A 301 -34.94 -2.35 16.40
CA PHE A 301 -35.29 -3.75 16.69
C PHE A 301 -35.88 -3.88 18.09
N GLU A 302 -35.23 -3.31 19.10
CA GLU A 302 -35.70 -3.40 20.48
C GLU A 302 -37.06 -2.73 20.67
N GLN A 303 -37.28 -1.58 20.01
CA GLN A 303 -38.54 -0.84 20.10
C GLN A 303 -39.69 -1.60 19.43
N MET A 304 -39.44 -2.23 18.27
CA MET A 304 -40.46 -2.95 17.51
C MET A 304 -40.87 -4.28 18.16
N THR A 305 -39.88 -5.00 18.70
CA THR A 305 -40.05 -6.37 19.24
C THR A 305 -40.21 -6.42 20.76
N GLY A 306 -39.78 -5.38 21.47
CA GLY A 306 -39.67 -5.37 22.94
C GLY A 306 -38.47 -6.14 23.51
N LEU A 307 -37.69 -6.82 22.65
CA LEU A 307 -36.56 -7.64 23.05
C LEU A 307 -35.30 -6.78 23.21
N LYS A 308 -34.66 -6.84 24.39
CA LYS A 308 -33.44 -6.07 24.67
C LYS A 308 -32.19 -6.80 24.22
N ALA A 309 -31.28 -6.09 23.55
CA ALA A 309 -30.02 -6.61 23.03
C ALA A 309 -29.22 -7.34 24.11
N LYS A 310 -29.07 -6.73 25.29
CA LYS A 310 -28.37 -7.32 26.45
C LYS A 310 -28.90 -8.70 26.88
N ASP A 311 -30.18 -8.98 26.60
CA ASP A 311 -30.86 -10.19 27.07
C ASP A 311 -30.92 -11.28 25.99
N ILE A 312 -30.72 -10.94 24.71
CA ILE A 312 -30.89 -11.87 23.58
C ILE A 312 -29.59 -12.17 22.82
N ILE A 313 -28.60 -11.27 22.86
CA ILE A 313 -27.35 -11.46 22.13
C ILE A 313 -26.62 -12.70 22.66
N GLY A 314 -26.22 -13.57 21.73
CA GLY A 314 -25.60 -14.87 22.02
C GLY A 314 -26.59 -16.02 22.29
N LYS A 315 -27.89 -15.74 22.47
CA LYS A 315 -28.92 -16.77 22.69
C LYS A 315 -29.56 -17.24 21.40
N ARG A 316 -30.15 -18.44 21.45
CA ARG A 316 -30.88 -19.05 20.33
C ARG A 316 -32.27 -18.45 20.18
N SER A 317 -32.81 -18.47 18.96
CA SER A 317 -34.14 -17.92 18.68
C SER A 317 -35.22 -18.61 19.51
N ILE A 318 -35.14 -19.93 19.66
CA ILE A 318 -36.12 -20.71 20.43
C ILE A 318 -36.07 -20.47 21.94
N GLU A 319 -34.93 -19.99 22.46
CA GLU A 319 -34.81 -19.61 23.88
C GLU A 319 -35.44 -18.25 24.15
N VAL A 320 -35.40 -17.36 23.16
CA VAL A 320 -35.90 -15.99 23.26
C VAL A 320 -37.38 -15.91 22.87
N LEU A 321 -37.78 -16.68 21.85
CA LEU A 321 -39.11 -16.75 21.28
C LEU A 321 -39.54 -18.23 21.19
N PRO A 322 -40.03 -18.84 22.29
CA PRO A 322 -40.38 -20.27 22.33
C PRO A 322 -41.51 -20.68 21.39
N LYS A 323 -42.34 -19.73 20.93
CA LYS A 323 -43.45 -19.98 20.00
C LYS A 323 -43.12 -19.55 18.57
N ILE A 324 -41.83 -19.36 18.26
CA ILE A 324 -41.40 -18.95 16.93
C ILE A 324 -41.88 -19.92 15.85
N GLU A 325 -42.44 -19.37 14.77
CA GLU A 325 -42.96 -20.17 13.67
C GLU A 325 -41.82 -20.79 12.85
N PRO A 326 -41.91 -22.08 12.43
CA PRO A 326 -40.88 -22.74 11.64
C PRO A 326 -40.51 -21.99 10.35
N PHE A 327 -41.46 -21.24 9.80
CA PHE A 327 -41.25 -20.39 8.62
C PHE A 327 -40.05 -19.44 8.77
N TRP A 328 -39.88 -18.80 9.93
CA TRP A 328 -38.79 -17.84 10.15
C TRP A 328 -37.44 -18.52 10.08
N VAL A 329 -37.29 -19.64 10.80
CA VAL A 329 -36.07 -20.44 10.82
C VAL A 329 -35.72 -20.95 9.42
N GLU A 330 -36.70 -21.48 8.69
CA GLU A 330 -36.47 -21.99 7.33
C GLU A 330 -36.13 -20.88 6.32
N ALA A 331 -36.84 -19.75 6.37
CA ALA A 331 -36.59 -18.63 5.47
C ALA A 331 -35.19 -18.04 5.70
N TYR A 332 -34.82 -17.84 6.96
CA TYR A 332 -33.53 -17.31 7.37
C TYR A 332 -32.39 -18.27 7.05
N GLY A 333 -32.59 -19.55 7.33
CA GLY A 333 -31.67 -20.62 6.98
C GLY A 333 -31.37 -20.68 5.48
N LYS A 334 -32.40 -20.61 4.63
CA LYS A 334 -32.22 -20.58 3.17
C LYS A 334 -31.38 -19.39 2.70
N VAL A 335 -31.60 -18.21 3.26
CA VAL A 335 -30.81 -17.02 2.89
C VAL A 335 -29.35 -17.16 3.32
N ALA A 336 -29.09 -17.60 4.55
CA ALA A 336 -27.73 -17.79 5.05
C ALA A 336 -26.95 -18.90 4.32
N LEU A 337 -27.64 -19.94 3.82
CA LEU A 337 -27.01 -21.05 3.10
C LEU A 337 -26.83 -20.78 1.61
N THR A 338 -27.76 -20.06 0.97
CA THR A 338 -27.75 -19.84 -0.49
C THR A 338 -27.15 -18.50 -0.90
N GLY A 339 -27.05 -17.54 0.02
CA GLY A 339 -26.62 -16.16 -0.26
C GLY A 339 -27.61 -15.33 -1.08
N LYS A 340 -28.74 -15.90 -1.50
CA LYS A 340 -29.76 -15.17 -2.27
C LYS A 340 -30.65 -14.38 -1.32
N ALA A 341 -30.61 -13.05 -1.45
CA ALA A 341 -31.46 -12.16 -0.67
C ALA A 341 -32.95 -12.44 -0.93
N LYS A 342 -33.78 -12.29 0.10
CA LYS A 342 -35.23 -12.54 0.03
C LYS A 342 -35.98 -11.48 0.83
N SER A 343 -37.08 -10.99 0.25
CA SER A 343 -38.03 -10.11 0.94
C SER A 343 -39.39 -10.81 1.05
N PHE A 344 -40.05 -10.68 2.20
CA PHE A 344 -41.35 -11.30 2.46
C PHE A 344 -42.09 -10.59 3.59
N GLU A 345 -43.41 -10.68 3.56
CA GLU A 345 -44.30 -10.20 4.63
C GLU A 345 -44.85 -11.43 5.38
N ASN A 346 -44.78 -11.43 6.71
CA ASN A 346 -45.46 -12.46 7.50
C ASN A 346 -45.87 -11.96 8.89
N TYR A 347 -46.85 -12.64 9.47
CA TYR A 347 -47.32 -12.39 10.83
C TYR A 347 -46.47 -13.18 11.83
N SER A 348 -46.09 -12.53 12.93
CA SER A 348 -45.53 -13.19 14.11
C SER A 348 -46.60 -13.25 15.19
N ALA A 349 -47.02 -14.46 15.53
CA ALA A 349 -48.03 -14.71 16.56
C ALA A 349 -47.52 -14.36 17.96
N GLU A 350 -46.24 -14.59 18.23
CA GLU A 350 -45.64 -14.31 19.54
C GLU A 350 -45.49 -12.80 19.80
N LEU A 351 -45.16 -12.03 18.75
CA LEU A 351 -45.07 -10.57 18.84
C LEU A 351 -46.40 -9.87 18.51
N ASN A 352 -47.41 -10.63 18.07
CA ASN A 352 -48.72 -10.16 17.62
C ASN A 352 -48.63 -9.01 16.59
N LYS A 353 -47.77 -9.14 15.58
CA LYS A 353 -47.46 -8.09 14.61
C LYS A 353 -47.19 -8.65 13.21
N TYR A 354 -47.48 -7.85 12.19
CA TYR A 354 -47.06 -8.13 10.81
C TYR A 354 -45.72 -7.45 10.54
N PHE A 355 -44.77 -8.20 9.99
CA PHE A 355 -43.46 -7.68 9.60
C PHE A 355 -43.23 -7.82 8.11
N LEU A 356 -42.74 -6.74 7.48
CA LEU A 356 -42.03 -6.81 6.21
C LEU A 356 -40.55 -7.03 6.51
N VAL A 357 -39.99 -8.15 6.07
CA VAL A 357 -38.61 -8.52 6.32
C VAL A 357 -37.85 -8.64 5.02
N THR A 358 -36.68 -8.01 4.96
CA THR A 358 -35.70 -8.19 3.90
C THR A 358 -34.41 -8.77 4.48
N ALA A 359 -34.06 -9.95 4.01
CA ALA A 359 -33.00 -10.79 4.53
C ALA A 359 -31.88 -10.97 3.48
N PHE A 360 -30.62 -10.84 3.88
CA PHE A 360 -29.44 -11.06 3.03
C PHE A 360 -28.26 -11.63 3.82
N GLN A 361 -27.24 -12.16 3.13
CA GLN A 361 -26.07 -12.78 3.76
C GLN A 361 -24.90 -11.78 3.89
N PRO A 362 -24.51 -11.35 5.11
CA PRO A 362 -23.33 -10.51 5.31
C PRO A 362 -22.01 -11.30 5.32
N ALA A 363 -22.04 -12.56 5.77
CA ALA A 363 -20.91 -13.46 5.85
C ALA A 363 -21.38 -14.93 5.74
N PRO A 364 -20.50 -15.89 5.42
CA PRO A 364 -20.85 -17.32 5.41
C PRO A 364 -21.53 -17.75 6.72
N ASN A 365 -22.63 -18.51 6.62
CA ASN A 365 -23.48 -18.96 7.75
C ASN A 365 -24.14 -17.86 8.61
N GLN A 366 -24.05 -16.59 8.19
CA GLN A 366 -24.75 -15.49 8.83
C GLN A 366 -25.89 -14.96 7.98
N LEU A 367 -26.83 -14.30 8.65
CA LEU A 367 -27.95 -13.59 8.04
C LEU A 367 -28.05 -12.21 8.67
N ALA A 368 -28.28 -11.19 7.85
CA ALA A 368 -28.77 -9.89 8.30
C ALA A 368 -30.22 -9.71 7.84
N SER A 369 -31.09 -9.26 8.75
CA SER A 369 -32.49 -8.94 8.47
C SER A 369 -32.77 -7.48 8.77
N VAL A 370 -33.33 -6.77 7.79
CA VAL A 370 -33.97 -5.46 7.96
C VAL A 370 -35.48 -5.70 8.02
N PHE A 371 -36.17 -5.21 9.04
CA PHE A 371 -37.61 -5.36 9.12
C PHE A 371 -38.34 -4.09 9.58
N THR A 372 -39.60 -4.02 9.19
CA THR A 372 -40.51 -2.92 9.51
C THR A 372 -41.84 -3.50 9.96
N ASP A 373 -42.40 -2.95 11.03
CA ASP A 373 -43.77 -3.24 11.47
C ASP A 373 -44.76 -2.66 10.46
N ILE A 374 -45.56 -3.52 9.84
CA ILE A 374 -46.58 -3.17 8.84
C ILE A 374 -48.00 -3.47 9.35
N THR A 375 -48.16 -3.65 10.67
CA THR A 375 -49.45 -4.04 11.28
C THR A 375 -50.54 -3.02 10.98
N GLU A 376 -50.29 -1.74 11.18
CA GLU A 376 -51.24 -0.66 10.87
C GLU A 376 -51.67 -0.69 9.39
N ARG A 377 -50.70 -0.86 8.47
CA ARG A 377 -50.99 -0.99 7.05
C ARG A 377 -51.92 -2.18 6.77
N LYS A 378 -51.67 -3.34 7.38
CA LYS A 378 -52.50 -4.54 7.23
C LYS A 378 -53.90 -4.38 7.83
N GLU A 379 -54.02 -3.68 8.96
CA GLU A 379 -55.31 -3.38 9.60
C GLU A 379 -56.14 -2.42 8.73
N VAL A 380 -55.52 -1.39 8.15
CA VAL A 380 -56.18 -0.47 7.20
C VAL A 380 -56.60 -1.21 5.93
N GLU A 381 -55.73 -2.05 5.36
CA GLU A 381 -56.06 -2.89 4.19
C GLU A 381 -57.26 -3.81 4.50
N LYS A 382 -57.29 -4.41 5.69
CA LYS A 382 -58.41 -5.27 6.13
C LYS A 382 -59.70 -4.49 6.33
N ALA A 383 -59.66 -3.36 7.04
CA ALA A 383 -60.82 -2.50 7.25
C ALA A 383 -61.40 -1.99 5.91
N LEU A 384 -60.54 -1.60 4.97
CA LEU A 384 -60.97 -1.18 3.63
C LEU A 384 -61.63 -2.32 2.84
N ASN A 385 -61.13 -3.55 3.00
CA ASN A 385 -61.76 -4.74 2.39
C ASN A 385 -63.08 -5.11 3.06
N GLU A 386 -63.22 -4.93 4.38
CA GLU A 386 -64.46 -5.17 5.11
C GLU A 386 -65.55 -4.15 4.74
N VAL A 387 -65.21 -2.87 4.54
CA VAL A 387 -66.16 -1.83 4.07
C VAL A 387 -66.68 -2.11 2.64
N LYS A 388 -65.90 -2.82 1.81
CA LYS A 388 -66.32 -3.20 0.44
C LYS A 388 -67.29 -4.38 0.39
N MET A 389 -67.48 -5.10 1.50
CA MET A 389 -68.52 -6.13 1.61
C MET A 389 -69.83 -5.44 1.97
N LEU A 390 -70.82 -5.43 1.05
CA LEU A 390 -72.17 -4.87 1.24
C LEU A 390 -72.79 -5.35 2.57
N SER A 391 -72.66 -4.57 3.64
CA SER A 391 -73.18 -4.91 4.97
C SER A 391 -74.39 -4.04 5.32
N GLY A 392 -75.58 -4.66 5.44
CA GLY A 392 -76.82 -4.01 5.91
C GLY A 392 -78.10 -4.56 5.27
N LEU A 393 -79.26 -4.23 5.85
CA LEU A 393 -80.57 -4.44 5.20
C LEU A 393 -80.77 -3.35 4.14
N LEU A 394 -80.80 -3.74 2.86
CA LEU A 394 -81.03 -2.79 1.77
C LEU A 394 -82.53 -2.45 1.64
N PRO A 395 -82.94 -1.19 1.77
CA PRO A 395 -84.33 -0.79 1.62
C PRO A 395 -84.77 -0.83 0.15
N ILE A 396 -85.45 -1.91 -0.22
CA ILE A 396 -85.97 -2.15 -1.58
C ILE A 396 -87.45 -1.75 -1.65
N CYS A 397 -87.83 -1.00 -2.68
CA CYS A 397 -89.23 -0.64 -2.93
C CYS A 397 -90.03 -1.91 -3.24
N ALA A 398 -91.10 -2.15 -2.48
CA ALA A 398 -91.91 -3.35 -2.65
C ALA A 398 -92.53 -3.48 -4.06
N SER A 399 -92.84 -2.35 -4.70
CA SER A 399 -93.47 -2.28 -6.03
C SER A 399 -92.47 -2.37 -7.18
N CYS A 400 -91.53 -1.42 -7.28
CA CYS A 400 -90.62 -1.31 -8.44
C CYS A 400 -89.22 -1.91 -8.23
N LYS A 401 -88.94 -2.47 -7.04
CA LYS A 401 -87.66 -3.10 -6.66
C LYS A 401 -86.40 -2.22 -6.71
N GLN A 402 -86.55 -0.90 -6.85
CA GLN A 402 -85.45 0.05 -6.70
C GLN A 402 -84.91 0.05 -5.26
N ILE A 403 -83.62 0.35 -5.09
CA ILE A 403 -82.95 0.49 -3.80
C ILE A 403 -82.89 1.98 -3.44
N ARG A 404 -83.22 2.32 -2.18
CA ARG A 404 -83.00 3.66 -1.64
C ARG A 404 -81.56 3.78 -1.15
N ASN A 405 -80.84 4.77 -1.66
CA ASN A 405 -79.47 5.06 -1.22
C ASN A 405 -79.43 5.89 0.07
N ASP A 406 -78.23 6.12 0.60
CA ASP A 406 -78.01 6.81 1.87
C ASP A 406 -78.44 8.28 1.85
N THR A 407 -78.50 8.90 0.67
CA THR A 407 -79.03 10.27 0.47
C THR A 407 -80.55 10.31 0.30
N GLY A 408 -81.21 9.15 0.34
CA GLY A 408 -82.65 8.99 0.33
C GLY A 408 -83.29 8.92 -1.07
N TYR A 409 -82.49 8.90 -2.14
CA TYR A 409 -82.93 8.76 -3.53
C TYR A 409 -83.10 7.29 -3.92
N TRP A 410 -84.06 7.03 -4.81
CA TRP A 410 -84.33 5.70 -5.34
C TRP A 410 -83.58 5.50 -6.66
N GLN A 411 -82.85 4.39 -6.76
CA GLN A 411 -82.11 4.03 -7.97
C GLN A 411 -82.26 2.53 -8.28
N SER A 412 -81.92 2.13 -9.50
CA SER A 412 -81.98 0.71 -9.88
C SER A 412 -81.01 -0.13 -9.05
N VAL A 413 -81.29 -1.42 -8.95
CA VAL A 413 -80.45 -2.37 -8.20
C VAL A 413 -79.04 -2.41 -8.78
N GLU A 414 -78.95 -2.44 -10.11
CA GLU A 414 -77.69 -2.49 -10.86
C GLU A 414 -76.85 -1.24 -10.58
N SER A 415 -77.48 -0.05 -10.64
CA SER A 415 -76.80 1.22 -10.36
C SER A 415 -76.29 1.30 -8.91
N TYR A 416 -77.11 0.86 -7.95
CA TYR A 416 -76.72 0.80 -6.54
C TYR A 416 -75.54 -0.15 -6.31
N ILE A 417 -75.63 -1.38 -6.80
CA ILE A 417 -74.58 -2.39 -6.61
C ILE A 417 -73.29 -2.01 -7.34
N SER A 418 -73.37 -1.48 -8.56
CA SER A 418 -72.18 -1.05 -9.32
C SER A 418 -71.45 0.13 -8.67
N SER A 419 -72.18 1.01 -7.97
CA SER A 419 -71.58 2.16 -7.26
C SER A 419 -71.06 1.82 -5.86
N HIS A 420 -71.50 0.71 -5.26
CA HIS A 420 -71.18 0.33 -3.89
C HIS A 420 -70.41 -1.00 -3.79
N SER A 421 -70.04 -1.61 -4.91
CA SER A 421 -69.26 -2.85 -4.96
C SER A 421 -68.39 -2.91 -6.22
N GLN A 422 -67.54 -3.93 -6.34
CA GLN A 422 -66.73 -4.17 -7.54
C GLN A 422 -67.48 -5.00 -8.61
N ALA A 423 -68.79 -5.23 -8.47
CA ALA A 423 -69.56 -6.04 -9.40
C ALA A 423 -69.86 -5.29 -10.70
N GLU A 424 -69.56 -5.91 -11.85
CA GLU A 424 -69.94 -5.43 -13.17
C GLU A 424 -71.08 -6.27 -13.74
N PHE A 425 -72.11 -5.62 -14.29
CA PHE A 425 -73.29 -6.30 -14.83
C PHE A 425 -73.19 -6.46 -16.33
N THR A 426 -73.32 -7.70 -16.80
CA THR A 426 -73.60 -8.01 -18.20
C THR A 426 -75.10 -8.23 -18.38
N HIS A 427 -75.64 -7.82 -19.53
CA HIS A 427 -77.07 -7.96 -19.81
C HIS A 427 -77.28 -9.16 -20.75
N GLY A 428 -78.13 -10.09 -20.34
CA GLY A 428 -78.54 -11.24 -21.11
C GLY A 428 -79.99 -11.59 -20.84
N LEU A 429 -80.62 -12.34 -21.74
CA LEU A 429 -81.96 -12.86 -21.53
C LEU A 429 -81.85 -14.27 -20.93
N CYS A 430 -82.56 -14.54 -19.84
CA CYS A 430 -82.62 -15.89 -19.30
C CYS A 430 -83.43 -16.80 -20.24
N PRO A 431 -83.29 -18.15 -20.12
CA PRO A 431 -84.01 -19.09 -20.98
C PRO A 431 -85.53 -18.88 -21.02
N ASP A 432 -86.15 -18.56 -19.89
CA ASP A 432 -87.60 -18.33 -19.83
C ASP A 432 -88.01 -17.05 -20.56
N CYS A 433 -87.21 -15.99 -20.42
CA CYS A 433 -87.42 -14.74 -21.17
C CYS A 433 -87.20 -14.94 -22.67
N ILE A 434 -86.20 -15.72 -23.08
CA ILE A 434 -85.96 -16.06 -24.49
C ILE A 434 -87.17 -16.81 -25.06
N LYS A 435 -87.65 -17.85 -24.37
CA LYS A 435 -88.84 -18.61 -24.78
C LYS A 435 -90.09 -17.74 -24.89
N LYS A 436 -90.25 -16.78 -23.99
CA LYS A 436 -91.42 -15.90 -23.96
C LYS A 436 -91.38 -14.82 -25.05
N LEU A 437 -90.22 -14.20 -25.26
CA LEU A 437 -90.07 -13.05 -26.17
C LEU A 437 -89.74 -13.48 -27.61
N TYR A 438 -89.10 -14.64 -27.77
CA TYR A 438 -88.62 -15.17 -29.05
C TYR A 438 -88.96 -16.66 -29.19
N PRO A 439 -90.23 -17.07 -29.07
CA PRO A 439 -90.63 -18.48 -29.04
C PRO A 439 -90.18 -19.25 -30.29
N ASP A 440 -90.18 -18.61 -31.45
CA ASP A 440 -89.92 -19.25 -32.75
C ASP A 440 -88.44 -19.62 -32.97
N ILE A 441 -87.53 -18.97 -32.23
CA ILE A 441 -86.07 -19.20 -32.31
C ILE A 441 -85.48 -19.61 -30.96
N ALA A 442 -86.32 -19.85 -29.95
CA ALA A 442 -85.89 -20.15 -28.60
C ALA A 442 -85.11 -21.47 -28.53
N ASP A 443 -85.53 -22.49 -29.28
CA ASP A 443 -84.87 -23.79 -29.29
C ASP A 443 -83.49 -23.76 -29.96
N ASP A 444 -83.23 -22.77 -30.83
CA ASP A 444 -81.91 -22.55 -31.41
C ASP A 444 -81.00 -21.70 -30.49
N LEU A 445 -81.54 -20.68 -29.83
CA LEU A 445 -80.80 -19.80 -28.92
C LEU A 445 -80.44 -20.45 -27.58
N LEU A 446 -81.16 -21.51 -27.18
CA LEU A 446 -80.98 -22.19 -25.89
C LEU A 446 -80.24 -23.53 -26.00
N LYS A 447 -79.61 -23.81 -27.14
CA LYS A 447 -78.71 -24.96 -27.28
C LYS A 447 -77.51 -24.77 -26.32
N PRO A 448 -77.16 -25.80 -25.53
CA PRO A 448 -76.14 -25.70 -24.48
C PRO A 448 -74.73 -25.44 -25.00
#